data_AF-A0A821ZLD2-F1
#
_entry.id   AF-A0A821ZLD2-F1
#
_cell.length_a   1.000
_cell.length_b   1.000
_cell.length_c   1.000
_cell.angle_alpha   90.00
_cell.angle_beta   90.00
_cell.angle_gamma   90.00
#
_symmetry.space_group_name_H-M   'P 1'
#
loop_
_entity.id
_entity.type
_entity.pdbx_description
1 polymer ?
#
loop_
_entity_poly.entity_id
_entity_poly.type
_entity_poly.pdbx_seq_one_letter_code
_entity_poly.pdbx_strand_id
1 'polypeptide(L)'
;VQELLPLLRSSQNGGKVLFVFDSVHGNPSKINWNDMALEHTYSLSSAANHAMSFTDHAIQYFASQPENTNITFTHALPGFVRTTLGDNLPFWARVPLKCAKAIRLGITSEDCAELMVAHWCPPCRNFTPKLAEIYKRVQSELHEKLDIVFVSHDENENMFNEYFTEMPWKALSFSDRDRFMTLSKKFEVCGIPSLVVLTPSWDVLAMDGVEEVRSVSEEALRMWSQGKYIFWTRSPSEGEYVWA
;
A
#
# COMPACT_ATOMS: atom_id res chain seq x y z
N VAL A 1 -5.94 3.94 -25.21
CA VAL A 1 -4.74 4.80 -25.09
C VAL A 1 -4.43 5.54 -26.38
N GLN A 2 -4.29 4.88 -27.54
CA GLN A 2 -3.95 5.53 -28.81
C GLN A 2 -4.81 6.77 -29.14
N GLU A 3 -6.13 6.65 -29.06
CA GLU A 3 -7.07 7.77 -29.30
C GLU A 3 -6.87 8.98 -28.37
N LEU A 4 -6.30 8.74 -27.17
CA LEU A 4 -6.08 9.78 -26.16
C LEU A 4 -4.66 10.35 -26.20
N LEU A 5 -3.72 9.70 -26.92
CA LEU A 5 -2.33 10.16 -27.01
C LEU A 5 -2.20 11.61 -27.51
N PRO A 6 -2.96 12.08 -28.52
CA PRO A 6 -2.88 13.48 -28.95
C PRO A 6 -3.22 14.48 -27.83
N LEU A 7 -4.19 14.13 -26.97
CA LEU A 7 -4.56 14.97 -25.81
C LEU A 7 -3.50 14.90 -24.71
N LEU A 8 -2.95 13.71 -24.45
CA LEU A 8 -1.93 13.53 -23.42
C LEU A 8 -0.60 14.21 -23.79
N ARG A 9 -0.22 14.17 -25.07
CA ARG A 9 0.98 14.82 -25.60
C ARG A 9 0.89 16.34 -25.59
N SER A 10 -0.32 16.89 -25.73
CA SER A 10 -0.56 18.35 -25.71
C SER A 10 -0.73 18.92 -24.29
N SER A 11 -0.78 18.06 -23.26
CA SER A 11 -0.85 18.49 -21.86
C SER A 11 0.45 19.18 -21.40
N GLN A 12 0.33 20.39 -20.84
CA GLN A 12 1.46 21.12 -20.27
C GLN A 12 1.99 20.51 -18.96
N ASN A 13 1.14 19.77 -18.23
CA ASN A 13 1.49 19.17 -16.93
C ASN A 13 2.04 17.75 -17.05
N GLY A 14 2.25 17.27 -18.29
CA GLY A 14 2.52 15.86 -18.56
C GLY A 14 1.28 14.97 -18.43
N GLY A 15 1.35 13.79 -19.03
CA GLY A 15 0.29 12.78 -18.96
C GLY A 15 0.69 11.63 -18.04
N LYS A 16 -0.25 11.08 -17.27
CA LYS A 16 -0.04 9.82 -16.55
C LYS A 16 -1.06 8.81 -17.05
N VAL A 17 -0.59 7.67 -17.55
CA VAL A 17 -1.45 6.57 -18.01
C VAL A 17 -1.20 5.38 -17.10
N LEU A 18 -2.28 4.93 -16.46
CA LEU A 18 -2.23 3.89 -15.46
C LEU A 18 -3.04 2.67 -15.92
N PHE A 19 -2.42 1.50 -15.88
CA PHE A 19 -3.09 0.22 -16.15
C PHE A 19 -3.21 -0.60 -14.86
N VAL A 20 -4.43 -0.94 -14.49
CA VAL A 20 -4.71 -1.76 -13.29
C VAL A 20 -4.87 -3.21 -13.72
N PHE A 21 -3.76 -3.80 -14.16
CA PHE A 21 -3.71 -5.19 -14.60
C PHE A 21 -2.27 -5.71 -14.54
N ASP A 22 -2.02 -6.65 -13.62
CA ASP A 22 -0.78 -7.37 -13.32
C ASP A 22 0.54 -6.76 -13.84
N SER A 23 1.39 -6.31 -12.91
CA SER A 23 2.72 -5.78 -13.19
C SER A 23 3.87 -6.78 -12.94
N VAL A 24 3.56 -8.02 -12.55
CA VAL A 24 4.59 -8.93 -12.00
C VAL A 24 4.74 -10.21 -12.83
N HIS A 25 3.67 -10.76 -13.39
CA HIS A 25 3.69 -12.11 -13.96
C HIS A 25 3.71 -12.15 -15.49
N GLY A 26 3.73 -10.99 -16.15
CA GLY A 26 3.95 -10.84 -17.59
C GLY A 26 5.26 -11.49 -18.00
N ASN A 27 5.21 -12.43 -18.95
CA ASN A 27 6.40 -13.12 -19.45
C ASN A 27 6.17 -13.55 -20.91
N PRO A 28 7.01 -13.08 -21.86
CA PRO A 28 6.93 -13.46 -23.27
C PRO A 28 6.95 -14.96 -23.54
N SER A 29 7.56 -15.76 -22.65
CA SER A 29 7.60 -17.22 -22.76
C SER A 29 6.24 -17.90 -22.55
N LYS A 30 5.26 -17.18 -21.95
CA LYS A 30 3.90 -17.68 -21.72
C LYS A 30 2.94 -17.32 -22.87
N ILE A 31 3.44 -16.62 -23.90
CA ILE A 31 2.66 -16.27 -25.09
C ILE A 31 2.72 -17.42 -26.09
N ASN A 32 1.55 -17.84 -26.57
CA ASN A 32 1.41 -18.71 -27.71
C ASN A 32 1.55 -17.91 -29.02
N TRP A 33 2.77 -17.85 -29.53
CA TRP A 33 3.10 -17.14 -30.77
C TRP A 33 2.44 -17.73 -32.02
N ASN A 34 2.06 -19.01 -31.99
CA ASN A 34 1.43 -19.70 -33.12
C ASN A 34 -0.10 -19.51 -33.16
N ASP A 35 -0.70 -19.02 -32.06
CA ASP A 35 -2.13 -18.74 -31.94
C ASP A 35 -2.32 -17.51 -31.05
N MET A 36 -1.89 -16.35 -31.54
CA MET A 36 -1.91 -15.09 -30.77
C MET A 36 -3.33 -14.66 -30.38
N ALA A 37 -4.31 -14.94 -31.24
CA ALA A 37 -5.72 -14.63 -31.03
C ALA A 37 -6.41 -15.64 -30.09
N LEU A 38 -5.74 -16.74 -29.73
CA LEU A 38 -6.29 -17.84 -28.94
C LEU A 38 -7.57 -18.43 -29.56
N GLU A 39 -7.66 -18.49 -30.88
CA GLU A 39 -8.84 -19.02 -31.58
C GLU A 39 -8.97 -20.54 -31.40
N HIS A 40 -7.84 -21.22 -31.22
CA HIS A 40 -7.77 -22.68 -31.14
C HIS A 40 -7.29 -23.19 -29.77
N THR A 41 -6.57 -22.35 -29.02
CA THR A 41 -5.96 -22.70 -27.73
C THR A 41 -6.51 -21.90 -26.55
N TYR A 42 -7.76 -21.43 -26.67
CA TYR A 42 -8.42 -20.66 -25.63
C TYR A 42 -8.52 -21.43 -24.29
N SER A 43 -8.02 -20.79 -23.23
CA SER A 43 -8.34 -21.12 -21.85
C SER A 43 -8.25 -19.85 -21.00
N LEU A 44 -8.90 -19.83 -19.84
CA LEU A 44 -8.81 -18.69 -18.90
C LEU A 44 -7.36 -18.38 -18.51
N SER A 45 -6.54 -19.41 -18.31
CA SER A 45 -5.12 -19.25 -17.98
C SER A 45 -4.31 -18.71 -19.15
N SER A 46 -4.53 -19.23 -20.37
CA SER A 46 -3.85 -18.75 -21.58
C SER A 46 -4.23 -17.30 -21.90
N ALA A 47 -5.53 -16.97 -21.81
CA ALA A 47 -6.04 -15.62 -21.99
C ALA A 47 -5.46 -14.65 -20.95
N ALA A 48 -5.38 -15.06 -19.67
CA ALA A 48 -4.72 -14.26 -18.64
C ALA A 48 -3.24 -14.03 -18.97
N ASN A 49 -2.49 -15.09 -19.30
CA ASN A 49 -1.06 -14.98 -19.63
C ASN A 49 -0.80 -14.06 -20.84
N HIS A 50 -1.61 -14.17 -21.90
CA HIS A 50 -1.56 -13.27 -23.06
C HIS A 50 -1.87 -11.83 -22.65
N ALA A 51 -2.99 -11.61 -21.95
CA ALA A 51 -3.39 -10.27 -21.53
C ALA A 51 -2.31 -9.58 -20.67
N MET A 52 -1.72 -10.30 -19.71
CA MET A 52 -0.70 -9.75 -18.80
C MET A 52 0.56 -9.37 -19.58
N SER A 53 1.05 -10.28 -20.43
CA SER A 53 2.27 -10.06 -21.20
C SER A 53 2.11 -8.98 -22.28
N PHE A 54 0.96 -8.91 -22.95
CA PHE A 54 0.69 -7.85 -23.92
C PHE A 54 0.46 -6.49 -23.27
N THR A 55 -0.11 -6.43 -22.07
CA THR A 55 -0.27 -5.17 -21.33
C THR A 55 1.09 -4.59 -20.96
N ASP A 56 1.98 -5.42 -20.42
CA ASP A 56 3.36 -5.06 -20.12
C ASP A 56 4.11 -4.56 -21.37
N HIS A 57 4.06 -5.32 -22.47
CA HIS A 57 4.68 -4.92 -23.73
C HIS A 57 4.08 -3.64 -24.32
N ALA A 58 2.77 -3.44 -24.24
CA ALA A 58 2.14 -2.22 -24.71
C ALA A 58 2.64 -1.00 -23.93
N ILE A 59 2.78 -1.11 -22.61
CA ILE A 59 3.31 -0.04 -21.75
C ILE A 59 4.75 0.30 -22.14
N GLN A 60 5.62 -0.71 -22.25
CA GLN A 60 7.01 -0.50 -22.65
C GLN A 60 7.11 0.11 -24.04
N TYR A 61 6.31 -0.38 -24.99
CA TYR A 61 6.24 0.16 -26.35
C TYR A 61 5.86 1.65 -26.35
N PHE A 62 4.77 2.02 -25.66
CA PHE A 62 4.34 3.42 -25.61
C PHE A 62 5.35 4.30 -24.86
N ALA A 63 5.96 3.82 -23.78
CA ALA A 63 6.98 4.55 -23.03
C ALA A 63 8.27 4.77 -23.85
N SER A 64 8.61 3.85 -24.76
CA SER A 64 9.81 3.96 -25.61
C SER A 64 9.68 5.00 -26.72
N GLN A 65 8.47 5.49 -27.02
CA GLN A 65 8.28 6.44 -28.11
C GLN A 65 8.79 7.84 -27.72
N PRO A 66 9.61 8.49 -28.56
CA PRO A 66 10.16 9.81 -28.25
C PRO A 66 9.07 10.90 -28.09
N GLU A 67 7.95 10.73 -28.81
CA GLU A 67 6.77 11.59 -28.72
C GLU A 67 6.05 11.53 -27.37
N ASN A 68 6.32 10.50 -26.56
CA ASN A 68 5.68 10.28 -25.27
C ASN A 68 6.60 10.56 -24.07
N THR A 69 7.71 11.26 -24.27
CA THR A 69 8.69 11.59 -23.20
C THR A 69 8.08 12.37 -22.04
N ASN A 70 7.01 13.14 -22.29
CA ASN A 70 6.26 13.86 -21.26
C ASN A 70 5.09 13.05 -20.65
N ILE A 71 5.01 11.75 -20.94
CA ILE A 71 3.93 10.86 -20.49
C ILE A 71 4.54 9.72 -19.69
N THR A 72 4.11 9.54 -18.45
CA THR A 72 4.48 8.40 -17.63
C THR A 72 3.47 7.28 -17.80
N PHE A 73 3.95 6.08 -18.16
CA PHE A 73 3.13 4.88 -18.20
C PHE A 73 3.49 3.97 -17.01
N THR A 74 2.48 3.51 -16.29
CA THR A 74 2.65 2.60 -15.15
C THR A 74 1.55 1.54 -15.18
N HIS A 75 1.89 0.34 -14.72
CA HIS A 75 0.91 -0.67 -14.31
C HIS A 75 1.18 -1.12 -12.89
N ALA A 76 0.15 -1.59 -12.19
CA ALA A 76 0.32 -2.27 -10.91
C ALA A 76 -0.62 -3.46 -10.76
N LEU A 77 -0.23 -4.37 -9.87
CA LEU A 77 -1.04 -5.48 -9.39
C LEU A 77 -1.56 -5.17 -7.97
N PRO A 78 -2.75 -4.58 -7.80
CA PRO A 78 -3.33 -4.35 -6.47
C PRO A 78 -3.94 -5.64 -5.85
N GLY A 79 -3.66 -6.82 -6.41
CA GLY A 79 -4.26 -8.09 -5.99
C GLY A 79 -5.68 -8.28 -6.51
N PHE A 80 -6.54 -8.97 -5.75
CA PHE A 80 -7.91 -9.27 -6.18
C PHE A 80 -8.78 -8.02 -6.12
N VAL A 81 -9.14 -7.47 -7.28
CA VAL A 81 -10.01 -6.30 -7.38
C VAL A 81 -11.47 -6.72 -7.47
N ARG A 82 -12.31 -6.12 -6.65
CA ARG A 82 -13.75 -6.37 -6.63
C ARG A 82 -14.42 -5.72 -7.84
N THR A 83 -14.49 -6.44 -8.95
CA THR A 83 -15.20 -5.99 -10.15
C THR A 83 -16.66 -6.47 -10.17
N THR A 84 -17.50 -5.78 -10.94
CA THR A 84 -18.91 -6.15 -11.18
C THR A 84 -19.07 -7.30 -12.18
N LEU A 85 -17.97 -7.91 -12.65
CA LEU A 85 -18.01 -9.01 -13.64
C LEU A 85 -18.88 -10.20 -13.16
N GLY A 86 -18.86 -10.49 -11.86
CA GLY A 86 -19.66 -11.56 -11.27
C GLY A 86 -21.15 -11.24 -11.14
N ASP A 87 -21.54 -9.98 -11.33
CA ASP A 87 -22.93 -9.55 -11.13
C ASP A 87 -23.83 -9.93 -12.30
N ASN A 88 -23.30 -10.42 -13.43
CA ASN A 88 -24.09 -10.93 -14.56
C ASN A 88 -24.09 -12.47 -14.66
N LEU A 89 -23.51 -13.17 -13.68
CA LEU A 89 -23.46 -14.63 -13.70
C LEU A 89 -24.83 -15.27 -13.38
N PRO A 90 -25.09 -16.50 -13.91
CA PRO A 90 -26.27 -17.30 -13.57
C PRO A 90 -26.44 -17.48 -12.06
N PHE A 91 -27.67 -17.59 -11.59
CA PHE A 91 -27.99 -17.57 -10.15
C PHE A 91 -27.18 -18.59 -9.33
N TRP A 92 -26.92 -19.78 -9.90
CA TRP A 92 -26.18 -20.86 -9.25
C TRP A 92 -24.69 -20.53 -9.03
N ALA A 93 -24.10 -19.67 -9.87
CA ALA A 93 -22.72 -19.18 -9.72
C ALA A 93 -22.65 -17.87 -8.91
N ARG A 94 -23.78 -17.15 -8.79
CA ARG A 94 -23.89 -15.87 -8.07
C ARG A 94 -23.92 -16.02 -6.55
N VAL A 95 -24.52 -17.11 -6.04
CA VAL A 95 -24.68 -17.36 -4.60
C VAL A 95 -23.33 -17.57 -3.89
N PRO A 96 -22.41 -18.43 -4.39
CA PRO A 96 -21.08 -18.56 -3.80
C PRO A 96 -20.27 -17.24 -3.83
N LEU A 97 -20.38 -16.49 -4.94
CA LEU A 97 -19.69 -15.20 -5.10
C LEU A 97 -20.21 -14.12 -4.16
N LYS A 98 -21.52 -14.10 -3.87
CA LYS A 98 -22.13 -13.18 -2.88
C LYS A 98 -21.66 -13.50 -1.47
N CYS A 99 -21.51 -14.78 -1.11
CA CYS A 99 -20.91 -15.19 0.15
C CYS A 99 -19.43 -14.77 0.24
N ALA A 100 -18.66 -14.88 -0.84
CA ALA A 100 -17.28 -14.36 -0.90
C ALA A 100 -17.20 -12.82 -0.78
N LYS A 101 -18.14 -12.08 -1.40
CA LYS A 101 -18.26 -10.61 -1.26
C LYS A 101 -18.56 -10.18 0.19
N ALA A 102 -19.24 -11.01 0.99
CA ALA A 102 -19.48 -10.75 2.42
C ALA A 102 -18.24 -10.95 3.30
N ILE A 103 -17.22 -11.67 2.81
CA ILE A 103 -15.96 -11.97 3.54
C ILE A 103 -14.88 -10.87 3.31
N ARG A 104 -15.21 -9.77 2.61
CA ARG A 104 -14.26 -8.67 2.28
C ARG A 104 -12.94 -9.13 1.63
N LEU A 105 -12.96 -10.22 0.86
CA LEU A 105 -11.81 -10.63 0.06
C LEU A 105 -11.72 -9.74 -1.20
N GLY A 106 -10.77 -8.80 -1.20
CA GLY A 106 -10.41 -7.97 -2.36
C GLY A 106 -10.55 -6.45 -2.16
N ILE A 107 -9.71 -5.69 -2.87
CA ILE A 107 -9.65 -4.22 -2.86
C ILE A 107 -10.73 -3.66 -3.82
N THR A 108 -11.35 -2.53 -3.51
CA THR A 108 -12.31 -1.89 -4.43
C THR A 108 -11.59 -1.20 -5.58
N SER A 109 -12.28 -0.98 -6.71
CA SER A 109 -11.70 -0.24 -7.84
C SER A 109 -11.30 1.19 -7.45
N GLU A 110 -12.08 1.81 -6.57
CA GLU A 110 -11.87 3.15 -6.05
C GLU A 110 -10.63 3.20 -5.15
N ASP A 111 -10.50 2.26 -4.20
CA ASP A 111 -9.33 2.16 -3.33
C ASP A 111 -8.05 1.85 -4.13
N CYS A 112 -8.15 1.02 -5.18
CA CYS A 112 -7.02 0.75 -6.08
C CYS A 112 -6.56 2.01 -6.82
N ALA A 113 -7.50 2.83 -7.28
CA ALA A 113 -7.19 4.08 -7.96
C ALA A 113 -6.55 5.10 -7.00
N GLU A 114 -7.06 5.21 -5.77
CA GLU A 114 -6.49 6.08 -4.74
C GLU A 114 -5.07 5.65 -4.34
N LEU A 115 -4.84 4.34 -4.17
CA LEU A 115 -3.51 3.75 -3.92
C LEU A 115 -2.48 4.02 -5.03
N MET A 116 -2.88 4.42 -6.23
CA MET A 116 -1.94 4.59 -7.36
C MET A 116 -1.81 6.03 -7.83
N VAL A 117 -2.77 6.89 -7.48
CA VAL A 117 -2.76 8.32 -7.79
C VAL A 117 -2.19 9.15 -6.63
N ALA A 118 -2.25 8.66 -5.39
CA ALA A 118 -1.63 9.33 -4.25
C ALA A 118 -0.09 9.23 -4.28
N HIS A 119 0.55 10.34 -3.91
CA HIS A 119 1.99 10.49 -3.65
C HIS A 119 2.65 9.23 -3.05
N TRP A 120 3.89 8.95 -3.48
CA TRP A 120 4.90 7.95 -3.07
C TRP A 120 4.57 6.85 -2.02
N CYS A 121 3.80 7.13 -0.96
CA CYS A 121 3.21 6.16 -0.04
C CYS A 121 1.71 6.44 0.26
N PRO A 122 0.79 5.95 -0.59
CA PRO A 122 -0.65 6.00 -0.36
C PRO A 122 -1.14 5.41 0.98
N PRO A 123 -0.70 4.22 1.44
CA PRO A 123 -1.17 3.69 2.71
C PRO A 123 -0.71 4.55 3.90
N CYS A 124 0.43 5.25 3.78
CA CYS A 124 0.88 6.22 4.78
C CYS A 124 -0.05 7.44 4.81
N ARG A 125 -0.44 7.98 3.65
CA ARG A 125 -1.34 9.15 3.57
C ARG A 125 -2.75 8.86 4.08
N ASN A 126 -3.21 7.61 4.04
CA ASN A 126 -4.48 7.23 4.67
C ASN A 126 -4.35 7.03 6.20
N PHE A 127 -3.19 6.54 6.66
CA PHE A 127 -2.97 6.23 8.08
C PHE A 127 -2.62 7.46 8.93
N THR A 128 -1.69 8.29 8.46
CA THR A 128 -1.13 9.41 9.23
C THR A 128 -2.17 10.43 9.69
N PRO A 129 -3.11 10.91 8.84
CA PRO A 129 -4.15 11.85 9.30
C PRO A 129 -5.03 11.26 10.39
N LYS A 130 -5.38 9.97 10.28
CA LYS A 130 -6.17 9.25 11.29
C LYS A 130 -5.40 9.13 12.60
N LEU A 131 -4.12 8.76 12.55
CA LEU A 131 -3.27 8.71 13.75
C LEU A 131 -3.09 10.09 14.38
N ALA A 132 -2.91 11.15 13.57
CA ALA A 132 -2.80 12.51 14.05
C ALA A 132 -4.08 13.00 14.75
N GLU A 133 -5.25 12.65 14.22
CA GLU A 133 -6.54 12.96 14.85
C GLU A 133 -6.70 12.24 16.19
N ILE A 134 -6.42 10.93 16.23
CA ILE A 134 -6.48 10.13 17.46
C ILE A 134 -5.50 10.71 18.48
N TYR A 135 -4.24 10.94 18.09
CA TYR A 135 -3.21 11.49 18.96
C TYR A 135 -3.62 12.84 19.57
N LYS A 136 -4.15 13.78 18.77
CA LYS A 136 -4.66 15.07 19.26
C LYS A 136 -5.80 14.91 20.26
N ARG A 137 -6.69 13.93 20.05
CA ARG A 137 -7.86 13.68 20.91
C ARG A 137 -7.48 13.20 22.32
N VAL A 138 -6.50 12.31 22.41
CA VAL A 138 -6.03 11.74 23.68
C VAL A 138 -4.78 12.43 24.25
N GLN A 139 -4.24 13.44 23.56
CA GLN A 139 -2.98 14.10 23.93
C GLN A 139 -2.95 14.61 25.38
N SER A 140 -4.07 15.13 25.89
CA SER A 140 -4.18 15.63 27.27
C SER A 140 -4.01 14.55 28.32
N GLU A 141 -4.39 13.31 28.01
CA GLU A 141 -4.31 12.15 28.91
C GLU A 141 -2.96 11.43 28.81
N LEU A 142 -2.37 11.48 27.61
CA LEU A 142 -1.07 10.90 27.28
C LEU A 142 0.11 11.82 27.63
N HIS A 143 -0.17 13.01 28.15
CA HIS A 143 0.85 14.04 28.40
C HIS A 143 2.03 13.44 29.17
N GLU A 144 3.25 13.64 28.63
CA GLU A 144 4.54 13.10 29.11
C GLU A 144 4.70 11.57 29.10
N LYS A 145 3.66 10.78 28.77
CA LYS A 145 3.69 9.32 28.78
C LYS A 145 3.93 8.69 27.42
N LEU A 146 3.53 9.36 26.34
CA LEU A 146 3.70 8.87 24.98
C LEU A 146 4.14 10.02 24.07
N ASP A 147 5.16 9.77 23.27
CA ASP A 147 5.60 10.67 22.19
C ASP A 147 5.78 9.84 20.91
N ILE A 148 5.59 10.47 19.76
CA ILE A 148 5.75 9.83 18.46
C ILE A 148 6.89 10.54 17.73
N VAL A 149 7.80 9.75 17.15
CA VAL A 149 8.89 10.27 16.33
C VAL A 149 8.72 9.75 14.92
N PHE A 150 8.42 10.66 14.00
CA PHE A 150 8.36 10.35 12.58
C PHE A 150 9.76 10.10 12.01
N VAL A 151 9.93 8.95 11.36
CA VAL A 151 11.17 8.54 10.69
C VAL A 151 10.85 8.39 9.22
N SER A 152 11.25 9.39 8.44
CA SER A 152 10.84 9.53 7.04
C SER A 152 11.57 8.58 6.10
N HIS A 153 10.79 7.96 5.21
CA HIS A 153 11.27 7.23 4.02
C HIS A 153 11.27 8.11 2.75
N ASP A 154 10.96 9.41 2.87
CA ASP A 154 10.92 10.32 1.72
C ASP A 154 12.29 10.39 1.03
N GLU A 155 12.25 10.61 -0.29
CA GLU A 155 13.44 10.68 -1.14
C GLU A 155 14.17 12.03 -1.03
N ASN A 156 13.45 13.10 -0.69
CA ASN A 156 14.01 14.44 -0.58
C ASN A 156 13.34 15.25 0.55
N GLU A 157 14.03 16.32 0.94
CA GLU A 157 13.66 17.16 2.08
C GLU A 157 12.34 17.93 1.85
N ASN A 158 12.02 18.27 0.60
CA ASN A 158 10.76 18.96 0.28
C ASN A 158 9.55 18.07 0.54
N MET A 159 9.61 16.80 0.10
CA MET A 159 8.56 15.81 0.36
C MET A 159 8.38 15.56 1.85
N PHE A 160 9.50 15.45 2.58
CA PHE A 160 9.50 15.35 4.04
C PHE A 160 8.79 16.54 4.68
N ASN A 161 9.18 17.77 4.33
CA ASN A 161 8.64 18.98 4.92
C ASN A 161 7.15 19.13 4.64
N GLU A 162 6.73 18.88 3.41
CA GLU A 162 5.32 18.92 3.01
C GLU A 162 4.48 17.94 3.83
N TYR A 163 4.92 16.67 3.89
CA TYR A 163 4.17 15.63 4.58
C TYR A 163 4.17 15.80 6.11
N PHE A 164 5.26 16.29 6.68
CA PHE A 164 5.38 16.52 8.11
C PHE A 164 4.45 17.61 8.63
N THR A 165 3.96 18.53 7.77
CA THR A 165 2.98 19.56 8.18
C THR A 165 1.69 18.98 8.74
N GLU A 166 1.34 17.74 8.39
CA GLU A 166 0.13 17.06 8.85
C GLU A 166 0.28 16.43 10.25
N MET A 167 1.51 16.41 10.81
CA MET A 167 1.87 15.63 11.99
C MET A 167 2.05 16.49 13.26
N PRO A 168 1.35 16.21 14.37
CA PRO A 168 1.45 16.98 15.62
C PRO A 168 2.60 16.54 16.53
N TRP A 169 3.53 15.72 16.05
CA TRP A 169 4.59 15.08 16.82
C TRP A 169 5.98 15.38 16.25
N LYS A 170 7.04 14.81 16.83
CA LYS A 170 8.43 15.11 16.45
C LYS A 170 8.86 14.29 15.24
N ALA A 171 9.94 14.70 14.59
CA ALA A 171 10.57 13.93 13.52
C ALA A 171 12.08 13.80 13.74
N LEU A 172 12.63 12.69 13.26
CA LEU A 172 14.07 12.60 13.00
C LEU A 172 14.42 13.58 11.88
N SER A 173 15.52 14.33 12.04
CA SER A 173 15.98 15.26 11.00
C SER A 173 16.19 14.50 9.68
N PHE A 174 15.66 15.03 8.59
CA PHE A 174 15.82 14.43 7.25
C PHE A 174 17.29 14.21 6.87
N SER A 175 18.19 15.09 7.35
CA SER A 175 19.63 14.99 7.11
C SER A 175 20.31 13.79 7.79
N ASP A 176 19.72 13.23 8.86
CA ASP A 176 20.30 12.12 9.63
C ASP A 176 19.94 10.75 9.01
N ARG A 177 20.39 10.54 7.76
CA ARG A 177 20.11 9.32 6.99
C ARG A 177 20.78 8.08 7.59
N ASP A 178 21.91 8.22 8.28
CA ASP A 178 22.61 7.11 8.93
C ASP A 178 21.79 6.53 10.10
N ARG A 179 21.18 7.41 10.90
CA ARG A 179 20.30 6.98 11.98
C ARG A 179 19.01 6.37 11.45
N PHE A 180 18.45 6.93 10.39
CA PHE A 180 17.33 6.31 9.65
C PHE A 180 17.68 4.87 9.25
N MET A 181 18.81 4.65 8.56
CA MET A 181 19.21 3.31 8.11
C MET A 181 19.43 2.34 9.28
N THR A 182 20.03 2.83 10.37
CA THR A 182 20.26 2.05 11.58
C THR A 182 18.94 1.60 12.22
N LEU A 183 17.96 2.50 12.34
CA LEU A 183 16.65 2.20 12.90
C LEU A 183 15.85 1.24 12.01
N SER A 184 15.80 1.50 10.70
CA SER A 184 15.11 0.63 9.74
C SER A 184 15.67 -0.80 9.76
N LYS A 185 17.00 -0.95 9.86
CA LYS A 185 17.63 -2.27 10.00
C LYS A 185 17.35 -2.90 11.37
N LYS A 186 17.48 -2.14 12.47
CA LYS A 186 17.30 -2.64 13.84
C LYS A 186 15.89 -3.21 14.07
N PHE A 187 14.88 -2.56 13.50
CA PHE A 187 13.49 -2.96 13.62
C PHE A 187 12.97 -3.76 12.42
N GLU A 188 13.86 -4.19 11.53
CA GLU A 188 13.53 -5.03 10.37
C GLU A 188 12.37 -4.47 9.53
N VAL A 189 12.38 -3.15 9.30
CA VAL A 189 11.31 -2.46 8.57
C VAL A 189 11.37 -2.88 7.10
N CYS A 190 10.44 -3.74 6.68
CA CYS A 190 10.32 -4.21 5.29
C CYS A 190 9.21 -3.52 4.50
N GLY A 191 8.40 -2.66 5.12
CA GLY A 191 7.29 -1.96 4.47
C GLY A 191 6.81 -0.74 5.23
N ILE A 192 6.05 0.12 4.56
CA ILE A 192 5.47 1.35 5.13
C ILE A 192 3.95 1.41 4.89
N PRO A 193 3.16 1.98 5.82
CA PRO A 193 3.57 2.53 7.10
C PRO A 193 4.00 1.44 8.10
N SER A 194 4.98 1.74 8.94
CA SER A 194 5.43 0.91 10.07
C SER A 194 5.44 1.76 11.34
N LEU A 195 4.99 1.20 12.46
CA LEU A 195 4.94 1.88 13.76
C LEU A 195 5.42 0.92 14.84
N VAL A 196 6.59 1.21 15.39
CA VAL A 196 7.19 0.45 16.49
C VAL A 196 6.99 1.21 17.78
N VAL A 197 6.49 0.52 18.80
CA VAL A 197 6.23 1.08 20.13
C VAL A 197 7.33 0.60 21.07
N LEU A 198 7.94 1.54 21.78
CA LEU A 198 9.04 1.28 22.70
C LEU A 198 8.64 1.66 24.13
N THR A 199 9.19 0.93 25.09
CA THR A 199 9.10 1.30 26.52
C THR A 199 10.10 2.43 26.83
N PRO A 200 9.97 3.12 27.99
CA PRO A 200 10.99 4.06 28.45
C PRO A 200 12.41 3.47 28.59
N SER A 201 12.51 2.15 28.74
CA SER A 201 13.77 1.40 28.80
C SER A 201 14.32 1.03 27.41
N TRP A 202 13.68 1.46 26.33
CA TRP A 202 14.02 1.15 24.92
C TRP A 202 13.79 -0.29 24.50
N ASP A 203 12.98 -1.03 25.25
CA ASP A 203 12.51 -2.37 24.87
C ASP A 203 11.33 -2.25 23.91
N VAL A 204 11.18 -3.23 23.02
CA VAL A 204 10.08 -3.26 22.06
C VAL A 204 8.81 -3.74 22.75
N LEU A 205 7.80 -2.86 22.80
CA LEU A 205 6.46 -3.18 23.27
C LEU A 205 5.61 -3.75 22.12
N ALA A 206 5.68 -3.15 20.93
CA ALA A 206 4.96 -3.63 19.75
C ALA A 206 5.73 -3.34 18.46
N MET A 207 5.76 -4.31 17.55
CA MET A 207 6.31 -4.12 16.19
C MET A 207 5.22 -3.75 15.16
N ASP A 208 3.95 -4.05 15.45
CA ASP A 208 2.82 -3.84 14.54
C ASP A 208 1.80 -2.81 15.09
N GLY A 209 2.32 -1.65 15.50
CA GLY A 209 1.48 -0.60 16.08
C GLY A 209 0.46 -0.02 15.08
N VAL A 210 0.69 -0.19 13.77
CA VAL A 210 -0.26 0.22 12.73
C VAL A 210 -1.55 -0.60 12.83
N GLU A 211 -1.44 -1.92 13.00
CA GLU A 211 -2.60 -2.78 13.13
C GLU A 211 -3.32 -2.56 14.45
N GLU A 212 -2.59 -2.34 15.55
CA GLU A 212 -3.16 -1.98 16.85
C GLU A 212 -4.03 -0.70 16.79
N VAL A 213 -3.56 0.34 16.11
CA VAL A 213 -4.35 1.56 15.89
C VAL A 213 -5.55 1.30 14.97
N ARG A 214 -5.43 0.41 13.98
CA ARG A 214 -6.55 0.05 13.11
C ARG A 214 -7.62 -0.73 13.86
N SER A 215 -7.24 -1.60 14.79
CA SER A 215 -8.15 -2.49 15.51
C SER A 215 -8.84 -1.82 16.69
N VAL A 216 -8.11 -1.07 17.52
CA VAL A 216 -8.64 -0.53 18.79
C VAL A 216 -8.53 1.01 18.89
N SER A 217 -8.04 1.67 17.84
CA SER A 217 -8.06 3.13 17.70
C SER A 217 -7.37 3.86 18.87
N GLU A 218 -8.10 4.69 19.62
CA GLU A 218 -7.58 5.51 20.72
C GLU A 218 -7.09 4.67 21.90
N GLU A 219 -7.71 3.51 22.12
CA GLU A 219 -7.33 2.61 23.22
C GLU A 219 -5.90 2.11 23.04
N ALA A 220 -5.42 2.02 21.79
CA ALA A 220 -4.05 1.60 21.55
C ALA A 220 -3.05 2.54 22.23
N LEU A 221 -3.21 3.84 22.00
CA LEU A 221 -2.33 4.85 22.58
C LEU A 221 -2.47 4.91 24.11
N ARG A 222 -3.68 4.71 24.65
CA ARG A 222 -3.91 4.64 26.10
C ARG A 222 -3.18 3.46 26.72
N MET A 223 -3.23 2.28 26.09
CA MET A 223 -2.54 1.08 26.54
C MET A 223 -1.02 1.24 26.46
N TRP A 224 -0.50 1.77 25.35
CA TRP A 224 0.93 2.06 25.20
C TRP A 224 1.44 3.05 26.24
N SER A 225 0.67 4.09 26.57
CA SER A 225 1.04 5.05 27.62
C SER A 225 1.13 4.45 29.03
N GLN A 226 0.54 3.27 29.22
CA GLN A 226 0.62 2.49 30.45
C GLN A 226 1.66 1.36 30.36
N GLY A 227 2.39 1.25 29.24
CA GLY A 227 3.33 0.17 28.98
C GLY A 227 2.66 -1.20 28.79
N LYS A 228 1.38 -1.23 28.37
CA LYS A 228 0.61 -2.47 28.19
C LYS A 228 0.64 -2.93 26.73
N TYR A 229 0.73 -4.24 26.55
CA TYR A 229 0.56 -4.92 25.26
C TYR A 229 -0.93 -4.99 24.91
N ILE A 230 -1.28 -4.73 23.65
CA ILE A 230 -2.67 -4.78 23.15
C ILE A 230 -2.98 -6.16 22.60
N PHE A 231 -2.02 -6.73 21.87
CA PHE A 231 -2.08 -8.10 21.38
C PHE A 231 -0.94 -8.94 21.95
N TRP A 232 -1.17 -10.25 21.97
CA TRP A 232 -0.18 -11.27 22.31
C TRP A 232 1.09 -11.09 21.47
N THR A 233 2.18 -10.66 22.12
CA THR A 233 3.51 -10.83 21.55
C THR A 233 4.03 -12.21 21.96
N ARG A 234 4.61 -12.93 21.01
CA ARG A 234 5.31 -14.20 21.29
C ARG A 234 6.55 -13.87 22.12
N SER A 235 6.51 -14.14 23.42
CA SER A 235 7.71 -14.15 24.25
C SER A 235 8.74 -15.11 23.63
N PRO A 236 9.99 -14.68 23.40
CA PRO A 236 11.04 -15.59 22.92
C PRO A 236 11.44 -16.66 23.94
N SER A 237 11.13 -16.46 25.23
CA SER A 237 11.70 -17.25 26.33
C SER A 237 10.74 -18.20 27.03
N GLU A 238 9.42 -18.04 26.91
CA GLU A 238 8.47 -18.91 27.63
C GLU A 238 7.29 -19.27 26.72
N GLY A 239 7.23 -20.55 26.36
CA GLY A 239 6.28 -21.12 25.39
C GLY A 239 4.88 -21.39 25.93
N GLU A 240 4.34 -20.52 26.79
CA GLU A 240 2.96 -20.67 27.29
C GLU A 240 2.13 -19.40 27.06
N TYR A 241 0.88 -19.63 26.64
CA TYR A 241 -0.12 -18.61 26.38
C TYR A 241 -0.89 -18.32 27.67
N VAL A 242 -0.80 -17.08 28.19
CA VAL A 242 -1.60 -16.65 29.34
C VAL A 242 -2.48 -15.47 28.92
N TRP A 243 -3.78 -15.57 29.22
CA TRP A 243 -4.75 -14.50 29.02
C TRP A 243 -4.61 -13.47 30.15
N ALA A 244 -4.55 -12.18 29.80
CA ALA A 244 -4.76 -11.07 30.72
C ALA A 244 -5.67 -10.04 30.07
#